data_AF-B9T1X8-F1
#
_entry.id   AF-B9T1X8-F1
#
_cell.length_a   1.000
_cell.length_b   1.000
_cell.length_c   1.000
_cell.angle_alpha   90.00
_cell.angle_beta   90.00
_cell.angle_gamma   90.00
#
_symmetry.space_group_name_H-M   'P 1'
#
loop_
_entity.id
_entity.type
_entity.pdbx_description
1 polymer ?
#
loop_
_entity_poly.entity_id
_entity_poly.type
_entity_poly.pdbx_seq_one_letter_code
_entity_poly.pdbx_strand_id
1 'polypeptide(L)'
;MEELLRTMIRRLQLRQENMLPAFEGIDTMNELLLIEKLREYLIEKRYLEIFYDVWGIDFWGYIMIALPDNGKGKRVIITTCNAGVAPSPNQSPFYHVFKLQPLLKREAYELFCKKVFQSNGGICLPELQQLSHAIVEKCEGLPLAIVTIGCTGN
;
A
#
# COMPACT_ATOMS: atom_id res chain seq x y z
N MET A 1 -8.04 15.77 6.18
CA MET A 1 -6.67 15.62 6.69
C MET A 1 -6.64 15.32 8.17
N GLU A 2 -7.39 16.04 9.02
CA GLU A 2 -7.44 15.77 10.46
C GLU A 2 -7.73 14.30 10.80
N GLU A 3 -8.73 13.67 10.19
CA GLU A 3 -9.04 12.25 10.43
C GLU A 3 -7.88 11.31 10.12
N LEU A 4 -7.07 11.61 9.10
CA LEU A 4 -5.86 10.85 8.80
C LEU A 4 -4.85 10.98 9.95
N LEU A 5 -4.61 12.22 10.41
CA LEU A 5 -3.68 12.49 11.51
C LEU A 5 -4.16 11.83 12.82
N ARG A 6 -5.45 11.96 13.16
CA ARG A 6 -6.07 11.25 14.31
C ARG A 6 -5.85 9.75 14.19
N THR A 7 -6.08 9.19 13.02
CA THR A 7 -5.88 7.76 12.75
C THR A 7 -4.41 7.34 12.86
N MET A 8 -3.47 8.17 12.40
CA MET A 8 -2.03 7.91 12.57
C MET A 8 -1.61 7.93 14.03
N ILE A 9 -2.04 8.95 14.78
CA ILE A 9 -1.74 9.08 16.21
C ILE A 9 -2.28 7.86 16.98
N ARG A 10 -3.56 7.49 16.76
CA ARG A 10 -4.17 6.31 17.39
C ARG A 10 -3.42 5.02 17.05
N ARG A 11 -3.02 4.83 15.78
CA ARG A 11 -2.22 3.65 15.37
C ARG A 11 -0.86 3.61 16.05
N LEU A 12 -0.21 4.76 16.20
CA LEU A 12 1.09 4.86 16.87
C LEU A 12 1.01 4.61 18.38
N GLN A 13 -0.11 5.01 19.01
CA GLN A 13 -0.41 4.68 20.40
C GLN A 13 -0.65 3.18 20.59
N LEU A 14 -1.47 2.55 19.73
CA LEU A 14 -1.75 1.11 19.80
C LEU A 14 -0.48 0.25 19.65
N ARG A 15 0.53 0.73 18.91
CA ARG A 15 1.81 0.02 18.75
C ARG A 15 2.70 0.06 20.01
N GLN A 16 2.43 0.93 20.98
CA GLN A 16 3.18 0.98 22.24
C GLN A 16 2.22 0.78 23.42
N GLU A 17 2.18 -0.44 23.95
CA GLU A 17 1.28 -0.78 25.06
C GLU A 17 1.43 0.04 26.34
N ASN A 18 2.47 0.88 26.57
CA ASN A 18 2.66 1.54 27.89
C ASN A 18 3.55 2.81 27.94
N MET A 19 3.69 3.63 26.88
CA MET A 19 4.69 4.75 26.89
C MET A 19 4.18 6.13 26.45
N LEU A 20 2.91 6.26 26.09
CA LEU A 20 2.29 7.56 25.84
C LEU A 20 1.06 7.69 26.74
N PRO A 21 0.88 8.79 27.49
CA PRO A 21 -0.47 9.12 27.93
C PRO A 21 -1.34 9.18 26.67
N ALA A 22 -2.51 8.56 26.71
CA ALA A 22 -3.51 8.78 25.67
C ALA A 22 -3.59 10.29 25.45
N PHE A 23 -3.29 10.79 24.25
CA PHE A 23 -3.45 12.21 23.98
C PHE A 23 -4.94 12.52 24.24
N GLU A 24 -5.24 13.12 25.39
CA GLU A 24 -6.61 13.44 25.75
C GLU A 24 -7.09 14.53 24.79
N GLY A 25 -8.29 14.36 24.23
CA GLY A 25 -8.87 15.33 23.31
C GLY A 25 -8.37 15.29 21.85
N ILE A 26 -7.75 14.20 21.36
CA ILE A 26 -7.41 14.04 19.92
C ILE A 26 -8.61 14.38 19.01
N ASP A 27 -9.81 13.99 19.43
CA ASP A 27 -11.03 14.14 18.65
C ASP A 27 -11.48 15.60 18.53
N THR A 28 -11.03 16.47 19.44
CA THR A 28 -11.34 17.90 19.45
C THR A 28 -10.18 18.77 18.98
N MET A 29 -8.98 18.20 18.83
CA MET A 29 -7.80 18.92 18.31
C MET A 29 -7.99 19.32 16.85
N ASN A 30 -7.57 20.54 16.53
CA ASN A 30 -7.45 21.01 15.15
C ASN A 30 -6.22 20.40 14.45
N GLU A 31 -6.15 20.56 13.13
CA GLU A 31 -5.05 20.07 12.30
C GLU A 31 -3.64 20.43 12.81
N LEU A 32 -3.41 21.68 13.22
CA LEU A 32 -2.10 22.15 13.68
C LEU A 32 -1.64 21.41 14.94
N LEU A 33 -2.53 21.29 15.94
CA LEU A 33 -2.25 20.57 17.18
C LEU A 33 -1.99 19.09 16.91
N LEU A 34 -2.73 18.47 15.98
CA LEU A 34 -2.50 17.09 15.57
C LEU A 34 -1.13 16.90 14.93
N ILE A 35 -0.70 17.82 14.05
CA ILE A 35 0.63 17.80 13.44
C ILE A 35 1.71 17.96 14.51
N GLU A 36 1.57 18.94 15.40
CA GLU A 36 2.54 19.19 16.47
C GLU A 36 2.71 17.94 17.35
N LYS A 37 1.61 17.32 17.78
CA LYS A 37 1.65 16.11 18.61
C LYS A 37 2.28 14.92 17.89
N LEU A 38 1.95 14.74 16.62
CA LEU A 38 2.57 13.70 15.80
C LEU A 38 4.08 13.93 15.65
N ARG A 39 4.50 15.18 15.41
CA ARG A 39 5.92 15.55 15.28
C ARG A 39 6.68 15.37 16.58
N GLU A 40 6.14 15.86 17.70
CA GLU A 40 6.70 15.71 19.04
C GLU A 40 6.99 14.24 19.35
N TYR A 41 6.06 13.34 19.00
CA TYR A 41 6.24 11.92 19.22
C TYR A 41 7.29 11.28 18.31
N LEU A 42 7.32 11.67 17.03
CA LEU A 42 8.15 11.02 16.01
C LEU A 42 9.58 11.57 15.97
N ILE A 43 9.84 12.78 16.49
CA ILE A 43 11.14 13.46 16.37
C ILE A 43 12.30 12.63 16.92
N GLU A 44 12.10 11.86 17.98
CA GLU A 44 13.16 11.03 18.56
C GLU A 44 13.15 9.57 18.06
N LYS A 45 12.25 9.20 17.15
CA LYS A 45 11.99 7.81 16.77
C LYS A 45 12.39 7.48 15.34
N ARG A 46 12.78 6.22 15.12
CA ARG A 46 12.81 5.60 13.80
C ARG A 46 11.40 5.09 13.48
N TYR A 47 10.86 5.38 12.30
CA TYR A 47 9.49 4.99 11.97
C TYR A 47 9.27 4.67 10.48
N LEU A 48 8.24 3.83 10.24
CA LEU A 48 7.74 3.46 8.92
C LEU A 48 6.22 3.67 8.91
N GLU A 49 5.77 4.57 8.03
CA GLU A 49 4.35 4.79 7.76
C GLU A 49 3.97 4.24 6.39
N ILE A 50 2.84 3.54 6.34
CA ILE A 50 2.30 2.98 5.10
C ILE A 50 0.89 3.51 4.91
N PHE A 51 0.67 4.13 3.76
CA PHE A 51 -0.62 4.64 3.32
C PHE A 51 -1.07 3.83 2.12
N TYR A 52 -2.22 3.19 2.26
CA TYR A 52 -2.82 2.40 1.19
C TYR A 52 -3.88 3.22 0.47
N ASP A 53 -4.01 2.99 -0.83
CA ASP A 53 -5.11 3.49 -1.67
C ASP A 53 -5.30 5.01 -1.58
N VAL A 54 -4.22 5.77 -1.80
CA VAL A 54 -4.27 7.23 -1.80
C VAL A 54 -4.67 7.75 -3.18
N TRP A 55 -5.64 8.67 -3.25
CA TRP A 55 -6.12 9.24 -4.52
C TRP A 55 -5.80 10.74 -4.69
N GLY A 56 -5.66 11.49 -3.60
CA GLY A 56 -5.46 12.94 -3.63
C GLY A 56 -4.02 13.32 -3.97
N ILE A 57 -3.84 14.13 -5.01
CA ILE A 57 -2.52 14.54 -5.52
C ILE A 57 -1.71 15.36 -4.49
N ASP A 58 -2.39 16.15 -3.66
CA ASP A 58 -1.75 16.99 -2.64
C ASP A 58 -1.34 16.20 -1.39
N PHE A 59 -1.76 14.94 -1.27
CA PHE A 59 -1.53 14.10 -0.10
C PHE A 59 -0.05 14.04 0.30
N TRP A 60 0.84 13.91 -0.69
CA TRP A 60 2.27 13.84 -0.42
C TRP A 60 2.80 15.11 0.27
N GLY A 61 2.38 16.29 -0.21
CA GLY A 61 2.74 17.57 0.39
C GLY A 61 2.30 17.66 1.85
N TYR A 62 1.06 17.26 2.15
CA TYR A 62 0.57 17.22 3.52
C TYR A 62 1.36 16.27 4.42
N ILE A 63 1.70 15.07 3.93
CA ILE A 63 2.50 14.09 4.70
C ILE A 63 3.90 14.61 4.99
N MET A 64 4.51 15.37 4.08
CA MET A 64 5.80 16.01 4.33
C MET A 64 5.74 17.03 5.46
N ILE A 65 4.64 17.78 5.58
CA ILE A 65 4.43 18.74 6.67
C ILE A 65 4.20 18.01 8.00
N ALA A 66 3.39 16.94 7.98
CA ALA A 66 2.99 16.23 9.19
C ALA A 66 4.12 15.35 9.79
N LEU A 67 4.95 14.74 8.96
CA LEU A 67 5.95 13.76 9.40
C LEU A 67 7.36 14.37 9.46
N PRO A 68 8.00 14.47 10.64
CA PRO A 68 9.29 15.14 10.77
C PRO A 68 10.41 14.31 10.15
N ASP A 69 11.34 14.95 9.43
CA ASP A 69 12.64 14.35 9.14
C ASP A 69 13.58 14.64 10.30
N ASN A 70 14.01 13.58 10.99
CA ASN A 70 14.84 13.65 12.18
C ASN A 70 16.22 13.02 11.99
N GLY A 71 16.56 12.58 10.77
CA GLY A 71 17.81 11.86 10.50
C GLY A 71 17.94 10.49 11.18
N LYS A 72 16.90 9.98 11.86
CA LYS A 72 16.93 8.69 12.59
C LYS A 72 16.40 7.51 11.77
N GLY A 73 16.13 7.72 10.48
CA GLY A 73 15.58 6.72 9.58
C GLY A 73 14.06 6.79 9.50
N LYS A 74 13.56 7.73 8.72
CA LYS A 74 12.15 7.80 8.29
C LYS A 74 11.97 6.98 7.01
N ARG A 75 10.86 6.24 6.91
CA ARG A 75 10.38 5.69 5.64
C ARG A 75 8.87 5.88 5.51
N VAL A 76 8.42 6.28 4.33
CA VAL A 76 7.00 6.37 4.00
C VAL A 76 6.76 5.57 2.74
N ILE A 77 5.77 4.68 2.76
CA ILE A 77 5.33 3.90 1.59
C ILE A 77 3.90 4.32 1.29
N ILE A 78 3.64 4.67 0.03
CA ILE A 78 2.31 5.02 -0.46
C ILE A 78 1.97 4.05 -1.58
N THR A 79 0.81 3.39 -1.51
CA THR A 79 0.22 2.69 -2.65
C THR A 79 -0.93 3.52 -3.21
N THR A 80 -1.00 3.61 -4.53
CA THR A 80 -1.97 4.45 -5.24
C THR A 80 -2.25 3.90 -6.63
N CYS A 81 -3.49 4.04 -7.09
CA CYS A 81 -3.88 3.84 -8.49
C CYS A 81 -3.79 5.13 -9.31
N ASN A 82 -3.53 6.28 -8.67
CA ASN A 82 -3.40 7.58 -9.30
C ASN A 82 -1.93 7.99 -9.38
N ALA A 83 -1.34 7.92 -10.57
CA ALA A 83 0.05 8.30 -10.79
C ALA A 83 0.35 9.77 -10.44
N GLY A 84 -0.66 10.64 -10.41
CA GLY A 84 -0.51 12.05 -10.01
C GLY A 84 -0.22 12.27 -8.52
N VAL A 85 -0.43 11.25 -7.67
CA VAL A 85 -0.05 11.28 -6.24
C VAL A 85 1.45 11.10 -6.07
N ALA A 86 2.11 10.44 -7.03
CA ALA A 86 3.54 10.20 -6.94
C ALA A 86 4.30 11.54 -7.07
N PRO A 87 5.26 11.82 -6.17
CA PRO A 87 6.09 13.00 -6.32
C PRO A 87 6.89 12.92 -7.62
N SER A 88 7.21 14.08 -8.18
CA SER A 88 8.07 14.12 -9.36
C SER A 88 9.46 13.57 -8.98
N PRO A 89 10.08 12.70 -9.79
CA PRO A 89 11.41 12.16 -9.53
C PRO A 89 12.48 13.25 -9.31
N ASN A 90 12.26 14.43 -9.90
CA ASN A 90 13.17 15.56 -9.83
C ASN A 90 13.05 16.33 -8.50
N GLN A 91 12.00 16.08 -7.69
CA GLN A 91 11.80 16.78 -6.42
C GLN A 91 12.78 16.33 -5.33
N SER A 92 13.25 15.08 -5.36
CA SER A 92 14.22 14.57 -4.39
C SER A 92 14.86 13.26 -4.86
N PRO A 93 16.17 13.07 -4.67
CA PRO A 93 16.84 11.80 -4.98
C PRO A 93 16.39 10.65 -4.05
N PHE A 94 15.70 10.96 -2.97
CA PHE A 94 15.20 9.96 -2.00
C PHE A 94 13.79 9.45 -2.34
N TYR A 95 13.16 9.97 -3.40
CA TYR A 95 11.84 9.53 -3.84
C TYR A 95 11.96 8.38 -4.83
N HIS A 96 11.29 7.28 -4.52
CA HIS A 96 11.26 6.09 -5.35
C HIS A 96 9.83 5.78 -5.76
N VAL A 97 9.54 5.88 -7.06
CA VAL A 97 8.26 5.51 -7.63
C VAL A 97 8.40 4.12 -8.24
N PHE A 98 7.74 3.14 -7.63
CA PHE A 98 7.69 1.78 -8.15
C PHE A 98 6.40 1.56 -8.92
N LYS A 99 6.49 1.53 -10.26
CA LYS A 99 5.34 1.21 -11.12
C LYS A 99 5.19 -0.31 -11.21
N LEU A 100 4.14 -0.83 -10.56
CA LEU A 100 3.77 -2.24 -10.68
C LEU A 100 3.53 -2.60 -12.15
N GLN A 101 4.19 -3.67 -12.60
CA GLN A 101 4.01 -4.22 -13.94
C GLN A 101 3.03 -5.39 -13.89
N PRO A 102 2.30 -5.67 -14.99
CA PRO A 102 1.61 -6.93 -15.14
C PRO A 102 2.57 -8.13 -15.00
N LEU A 103 2.02 -9.28 -14.61
CA LEU A 103 2.79 -10.52 -14.53
C LEU A 103 3.30 -10.93 -15.91
N LEU A 104 4.48 -11.54 -15.95
CA LEU A 104 4.97 -12.18 -17.14
C LEU A 104 4.05 -13.33 -17.53
N LYS A 105 3.95 -13.65 -18.83
CA LYS A 105 3.09 -14.74 -19.34
C LYS A 105 3.23 -16.05 -18.55
N ARG A 106 4.47 -16.41 -18.21
CA ARG A 106 4.78 -17.59 -17.40
C ARG A 106 4.20 -17.49 -15.98
N GLU A 107 4.45 -16.39 -15.29
CA GLU A 107 3.98 -16.16 -13.92
C GLU A 107 2.45 -16.08 -13.86
N ALA A 108 1.84 -15.44 -14.86
CA ALA A 108 0.39 -15.35 -15.02
C ALA A 108 -0.24 -16.74 -15.20
N TYR A 109 0.38 -17.59 -16.04
CA TYR A 109 -0.08 -18.96 -16.24
C TYR A 109 0.12 -19.83 -14.99
N GLU A 110 1.26 -19.70 -14.31
CA GLU A 110 1.50 -20.38 -13.03
C GLU A 110 0.49 -19.96 -11.96
N LEU A 111 0.16 -18.66 -11.86
CA LEU A 111 -0.87 -18.16 -10.95
C LEU A 111 -2.26 -18.72 -11.30
N PHE A 112 -2.62 -18.71 -12.58
CA PHE A 112 -3.89 -19.28 -13.05
C PHE A 112 -4.01 -20.75 -12.69
N CYS A 113 -2.96 -21.54 -12.97
CA CYS A 113 -2.99 -22.96 -12.70
C CYS A 113 -3.09 -23.26 -11.21
N LYS A 114 -2.33 -22.54 -10.38
CA LYS A 114 -2.44 -22.59 -8.92
C LYS A 114 -3.84 -22.24 -8.43
N LYS A 115 -4.56 -21.36 -9.14
CA LYS A 115 -5.90 -20.92 -8.71
C LYS A 115 -7.02 -21.84 -9.19
N VAL A 116 -6.99 -22.30 -10.44
CA VAL A 116 -8.04 -23.15 -11.02
C VAL A 116 -7.88 -24.61 -10.61
N PHE A 117 -6.66 -25.15 -10.69
CA PHE A 117 -6.37 -26.56 -10.48
C PHE A 117 -5.90 -26.84 -9.05
N GLN A 118 -6.44 -26.14 -8.06
CA GLN A 118 -6.04 -26.28 -6.65
C GLN A 118 -6.13 -27.73 -6.16
N SER A 119 -7.20 -28.44 -6.53
CA SER A 119 -7.41 -29.86 -6.23
C SER A 119 -6.39 -30.79 -6.89
N ASN A 120 -5.78 -30.36 -7.99
CA ASN A 120 -4.75 -31.08 -8.72
C ASN A 120 -3.33 -30.52 -8.45
N GLY A 121 -3.11 -29.96 -7.25
CA GLY A 121 -1.82 -29.42 -6.83
C GLY A 121 -1.36 -28.17 -7.59
N GLY A 122 -2.28 -27.48 -8.26
CA GLY A 122 -1.97 -26.34 -9.12
C GLY A 122 -1.43 -26.72 -10.50
N ILE A 123 -1.57 -27.99 -10.90
CA ILE A 123 -1.11 -28.51 -12.18
C ILE A 123 -2.29 -28.57 -13.16
N CYS A 124 -2.15 -27.89 -14.31
CA CYS A 124 -3.16 -27.93 -15.37
C CYS A 124 -3.28 -29.33 -15.97
N LEU A 125 -4.52 -29.75 -16.23
CA LEU A 125 -4.81 -30.98 -16.98
C LEU A 125 -4.35 -30.81 -18.44
N PRO A 126 -3.71 -31.83 -19.06
CA PRO A 126 -3.23 -31.74 -20.45
C PRO A 126 -4.31 -31.31 -21.46
N GLU A 127 -5.54 -31.79 -21.27
CA GLU A 127 -6.67 -31.52 -22.16
C GLU A 127 -7.12 -30.04 -22.09
N LEU A 128 -6.83 -29.36 -20.98
CA LEU A 128 -7.21 -27.97 -20.74
C LEU A 128 -6.07 -26.98 -20.96
N GLN A 129 -4.89 -27.44 -21.37
CA GLN A 129 -3.70 -26.60 -21.48
C GLN A 129 -3.90 -25.46 -22.49
N GLN A 130 -4.39 -25.77 -23.69
CA GLN A 130 -4.63 -24.76 -24.73
C GLN A 130 -5.68 -23.73 -24.30
N LEU A 131 -6.79 -24.20 -23.69
CA LEU A 131 -7.84 -23.32 -23.18
C LEU A 131 -7.33 -22.43 -22.04
N SER A 132 -6.55 -22.99 -21.12
CA SER A 132 -5.96 -22.26 -20.00
C SER A 132 -5.02 -21.16 -20.49
N HIS A 133 -4.19 -21.44 -21.49
CA HIS A 133 -3.35 -20.40 -22.11
C HIS A 133 -4.19 -19.30 -22.76
N ALA A 134 -5.23 -19.65 -23.53
CA ALA A 134 -6.11 -18.67 -24.18
C ALA A 134 -6.82 -17.76 -23.16
N ILE A 135 -7.27 -18.32 -22.02
CA ILE A 135 -7.87 -17.55 -20.92
C ILE A 135 -6.84 -16.60 -20.30
N VAL A 136 -5.65 -17.11 -19.96
CA VAL A 136 -4.58 -16.32 -19.33
C VAL A 136 -4.13 -15.17 -20.23
N GLU A 137 -4.09 -15.38 -21.55
CA GLU A 137 -3.76 -14.30 -22.49
C GLU A 137 -4.80 -13.18 -22.47
N LYS A 138 -6.08 -13.46 -22.23
CA LYS A 138 -7.13 -12.44 -22.06
C LYS A 138 -7.03 -11.66 -20.76
N CYS A 139 -6.32 -12.17 -19.76
CA CYS A 139 -6.10 -11.47 -18.49
C CYS A 139 -4.96 -10.43 -18.56
N GLU A 140 -4.17 -10.42 -19.64
CA GLU A 140 -3.08 -9.47 -19.87
C GLU A 140 -2.09 -9.35 -18.69
N GLY A 141 -1.89 -10.45 -17.95
CA GLY A 141 -0.99 -10.50 -16.80
C GLY A 141 -1.51 -9.80 -15.53
N LEU A 142 -2.76 -9.30 -15.51
CA LEU A 142 -3.35 -8.70 -14.32
C LEU A 142 -3.66 -9.77 -13.27
N PRO A 143 -3.00 -9.76 -12.09
CA PRO A 143 -3.21 -10.80 -11.07
C PRO A 143 -4.67 -10.92 -10.64
N LEU A 144 -5.36 -9.78 -10.48
CA LEU A 144 -6.75 -9.76 -10.03
C LEU A 144 -7.67 -10.40 -11.07
N ALA A 145 -7.52 -10.09 -12.37
CA ALA A 145 -8.32 -10.71 -13.43
C ALA A 145 -8.13 -12.23 -13.48
N ILE A 146 -6.87 -12.69 -13.37
CA ILE A 146 -6.52 -14.12 -13.35
C ILE A 146 -7.21 -14.83 -12.17
N VAL A 147 -7.11 -14.24 -10.97
CA VAL A 147 -7.69 -14.82 -9.77
C VAL A 147 -9.22 -14.84 -9.85
N THR A 148 -9.84 -13.78 -10.36
CA THR A 148 -11.30 -13.70 -10.52
C THR A 148 -11.81 -14.80 -11.45
N ILE A 149 -11.22 -14.97 -12.63
CA ILE A 149 -11.61 -16.04 -13.57
C ILE A 149 -11.33 -17.42 -12.96
N GLY A 150 -10.24 -17.55 -12.20
CA GLY A 150 -9.92 -18.81 -11.51
C GLY A 150 -10.86 -19.16 -10.35
N CYS A 151 -11.69 -18.22 -9.89
CA CYS A 151 -12.64 -18.41 -8.79
C CYS A 151 -14.08 -18.72 -9.25
N THR A 152 -14.46 -18.50 -10.51
CA THR A 152 -15.85 -18.60 -10.98
C THR A 152 -16.39 -20.03 -11.15
N GLY A 153 -15.92 -20.98 -10.33
CA GLY A 153 -16.28 -22.40 -10.41
C GLY A 153 -16.72 -23.05 -9.10
N ASN A 154 -17.08 -22.27 -8.08
CA ASN A 154 -17.69 -22.76 -6.83
C ASN A 154 -19.14 -22.28 -6.70
#